data_AF-A0A932JXZ3-F1
#
_entry.id   AF-A0A932JXZ3-F1
#
_cell.length_a   1.000
_cell.length_b   1.000
_cell.length_c   1.000
_cell.angle_alpha   90.00
_cell.angle_beta   90.00
_cell.angle_gamma   90.00
#
_symmetry.space_group_name_H-M   'P 1'
#
loop_
_entity.id
_entity.type
_entity.pdbx_description
1 polymer ?
#
loop_
_entity_poly.entity_id
_entity_poly.type
_entity_poly.pdbx_seq_one_letter_code
_entity_poly.pdbx_strand_id
1 'polypeptide(L)' 'MTEKRYLLGEILISLGVLTEDQLNLALKEQEEIDKAGGEHKPIGQILLEHGFISPNDLIEAIKIQTKQKEPI' A
#
# COMPACT_ATOMS: atom_id res chain seq x y z
N MET A 1 -17.04 -14.53 11.04
CA MET A 1 -16.88 -14.12 9.63
C MET A 1 -15.77 -13.10 9.62
N THR A 2 -14.68 -13.35 8.91
CA THR A 2 -13.48 -12.49 8.97
C THR A 2 -13.79 -11.19 8.24
N GLU A 3 -13.87 -10.07 8.96
CA GLU A 3 -13.92 -8.73 8.38
C GLU A 3 -12.80 -8.61 7.34
N LYS A 4 -13.17 -8.48 6.06
CA LYS A 4 -12.21 -8.38 4.96
C LYS A 4 -11.56 -7.00 5.04
N ARG A 5 -10.46 -6.90 5.79
CA ARG A 5 -9.61 -5.70 5.80
C ARG A 5 -8.97 -5.57 4.42
N TYR A 6 -9.39 -4.57 3.66
CA TYR A 6 -8.76 -4.28 2.37
C TYR A 6 -7.32 -3.81 2.59
N LEU A 7 -6.39 -4.45 1.89
CA LEU A 7 -4.99 -4.06 1.92
C LEU A 7 -4.81 -2.75 1.14
N LEU A 8 -3.85 -1.94 1.56
CA LEU A 8 -3.58 -0.63 0.94
C LEU A 8 -3.28 -0.79 -0.56
N GLY A 9 -2.49 -1.80 -0.92
CA GLY A 9 -2.15 -2.11 -2.32
C GLY A 9 -3.37 -2.48 -3.17
N GLU A 10 -4.31 -3.25 -2.63
CA GLU A 10 -5.54 -3.62 -3.34
C GLU A 10 -6.42 -2.39 -3.61
N ILE A 11 -6.51 -1.48 -2.64
CA ILE A 11 -7.25 -0.22 -2.79
C ILE A 11 -6.62 0.61 -3.91
N LEU A 12 -5.30 0.78 -3.89
CA LEU A 12 -4.57 1.54 -4.92
C LEU A 12 -4.75 0.93 -6.33
N ILE A 13 -4.76 -0.40 -6.44
CA ILE A 13 -5.05 -1.07 -7.71
C ILE A 13 -6.50 -0.82 -8.14
N SER A 14 -7.47 -0.93 -7.23
CA SER A 14 -8.89 -0.68 -7.53
C SER A 14 -9.17 0.77 -7.94
N LEU A 15 -8.37 1.73 -7.46
CA LEU A 15 -8.43 3.13 -7.87
C LEU A 15 -7.80 3.37 -9.27
N GLY A 16 -7.13 2.37 -9.84
CA GLY A 16 -6.48 2.44 -11.15
C GLY A 16 -5.17 3.25 -11.17
N VAL A 17 -4.64 3.59 -9.99
CA VAL A 17 -3.41 4.39 -9.84
C VAL A 17 -2.16 3.54 -9.65
N LEU A 18 -2.34 2.25 -9.36
CA LEU A 18 -1.26 1.28 -9.16
C LEU A 18 -1.55 0.01 -9.96
N THR A 19 -0.52 -0.60 -10.54
CA THR A 19 -0.61 -1.91 -11.18
C THR A 19 -0.14 -3.03 -10.25
N GLU A 20 -0.56 -4.26 -10.50
CA GLU A 20 -0.07 -5.43 -9.76
C GLU A 20 1.44 -5.58 -9.84
N ASP A 21 2.05 -5.33 -11.01
CA ASP A 21 3.50 -5.41 -11.21
C ASP A 21 4.26 -4.38 -10.37
N GLN A 22 3.77 -3.14 -10.32
CA GLN A 22 4.34 -2.08 -9.48
C GLN A 22 4.23 -2.41 -7.99
N LEU A 23 3.08 -2.96 -7.57
CA LEU A 23 2.89 -3.41 -6.20
C LEU A 23 3.86 -4.55 -5.84
N ASN A 24 4.00 -5.54 -6.73
CA ASN A 24 4.90 -6.68 -6.54
C ASN A 24 6.36 -6.23 -6.42
N LEU A 25 6.78 -5.25 -7.24
CA LEU A 25 8.13 -4.69 -7.15
C LEU A 25 8.37 -4.04 -5.78
N ALA A 26 7.44 -3.20 -5.34
CA ALA A 26 7.56 -2.50 -4.05
C ALA A 26 7.54 -3.48 -2.85
N LEU A 27 6.73 -4.54 -2.92
CA LEU A 27 6.69 -5.59 -1.88
C LEU A 27 8.00 -6.37 -1.81
N LYS A 28 8.59 -6.68 -2.97
CA LYS A 28 9.90 -7.36 -3.03
C LYS A 28 10.99 -6.50 -2.40
N GLU A 29 11.01 -5.20 -2.70
CA GLU A 29 11.96 -4.28 -2.08
C GLU A 29 11.75 -4.18 -0.56
N GLN A 30 10.50 -4.09 -0.10
CA GLN A 30 10.19 -4.09 1.33
C GLN A 30 10.75 -5.33 2.03
N GLU A 31 10.54 -6.51 1.43
CA GLU A 31 11.04 -7.78 1.95
C GLU A 31 12.58 -7.83 1.98
N GLU A 32 13.25 -7.31 0.95
CA GLU A 32 14.71 -7.24 0.89
C GLU A 32 15.29 -6.31 1.96
N ILE A 33 14.67 -5.15 2.21
CA ILE A 33 15.06 -4.21 3.27
C ILE A 33 14.90 -4.86 4.65
N ASP A 34 13.76 -5.52 4.90
CA ASP A 34 13.48 -6.18 6.17
C ASP A 34 14.47 -7.33 6.43
N LYS A 35 14.80 -8.13 5.40
CA LYS A 35 15.79 -9.20 5.49
C LYS A 35 17.21 -8.70 5.73
N ALA A 36 17.56 -7.53 5.18
CA ALA A 36 18.87 -6.91 5.38
C ALA A 36 19.05 -6.32 6.80
N GLY A 37 18.00 -6.33 7.63
CA GLY A 37 18.00 -5.68 8.94
C GLY A 37 18.00 -4.14 8.83
N GLY A 38 17.53 -3.62 7.69
CA GLY A 38 17.33 -2.19 7.49
C GLY A 38 16.17 -1.65 8.32
N GLU A 39 16.00 -0.33 8.30
CA GLU A 39 14.80 0.28 8.88
C GLU A 39 13.56 -0.14 8.09
N HIS A 40 12.57 -0.70 8.78
CA HIS A 40 11.32 -1.14 8.16
C HIS A 40 10.60 0.05 7.54
N LYS A 41 10.41 0.02 6.22
CA LYS A 41 9.66 1.04 5.49
C LYS A 41 8.24 0.55 5.21
N PRO A 42 7.19 1.35 5.47
CA PRO A 42 5.84 1.00 5.09
C PRO A 42 5.69 0.99 3.57
N ILE A 43 4.88 0.08 3.03
CA ILE A 43 4.71 -0.09 1.58
C ILE A 43 4.30 1.21 0.87
N GLY A 44 3.47 2.04 1.50
CA GLY A 44 3.07 3.34 0.95
C GLY A 44 4.24 4.30 0.75
N GLN A 45 5.25 4.26 1.61
CA GLN A 45 6.46 5.07 1.44
C GLN A 45 7.30 4.58 0.26
N ILE A 46 7.48 3.26 0.11
CA ILE A 46 8.21 2.68 -1.01
C ILE A 46 7.52 3.04 -2.33
N LEU A 47 6.19 2.91 -2.40
CA LEU A 47 5.41 3.28 -3.59
C LEU A 47 5.56 4.76 -3.97
N LEU A 48 5.68 5.67 -2.99
CA LEU A 48 5.96 7.09 -3.23
C LEU A 48 7.40 7.34 -3.70
N GLU A 49 8.38 6.68 -3.08
CA GLU A 49 9.81 6.81 -3.43
C GLU A 49 10.07 6.36 -4.88
N HIS A 50 9.36 5.31 -5.35
CA HIS A 50 9.38 4.87 -6.76
C HIS A 50 8.58 5.76 -7.72
N GLY A 51 7.76 6.67 -7.20
CA GLY A 51 6.85 7.48 -8.02
C GLY A 51 5.72 6.68 -8.67
N PHE A 52 5.40 5.49 -8.15
CA PHE A 52 4.29 4.66 -8.65
C PHE A 52 2.92 5.23 -8.29
N ILE A 53 2.85 5.96 -7.18
CA ILE A 53 1.65 6.68 -6.75
C ILE A 53 2.02 8.10 -6.35
N SER A 54 1.06 9.01 -6.39
CA SER A 54 1.22 10.36 -5.83
C SER A 54 0.86 10.40 -4.33
N PRO A 55 1.28 11.46 -3.59
CA PRO A 55 0.83 11.64 -2.21
C PRO A 55 -0.69 11.69 -2.06
N ASN A 56 -1.40 12.25 -3.05
CA ASN A 56 -2.86 12.32 -3.04
C ASN A 56 -3.50 10.93 -3.17
N ASP A 57 -2.94 10.07 -4.04
CA ASP A 57 -3.41 8.70 -4.21
C ASP A 57 -3.27 7.89 -2.92
N LEU A 58 -2.12 8.04 -2.24
CA LEU A 58 -1.87 7.40 -0.95
C LEU A 58 -2.87 7.89 0.12
N ILE A 59 -3.08 9.20 0.22
CA ILE A 59 -4.03 9.79 1.17
C ILE A 59 -5.44 9.25 0.92
N GLU A 60 -5.87 9.18 -0.34
CA GLU A 60 -7.21 8.70 -0.68
C GLU A 60 -7.38 7.21 -0.36
N ALA A 61 -6.38 6.39 -0.69
CA ALA A 61 -6.38 4.97 -0.35
C ALA A 61 -6.42 4.73 1.16
N ILE A 62 -5.69 5.52 1.96
CA ILE A 62 -5.72 5.43 3.43
C ILE A 62 -7.12 5.79 3.97
N LYS A 63 -7.76 6.86 3.45
CA LYS A 63 -9.14 7.21 3.87
C LYS A 63 -10.12 6.07 3.60
N ILE A 64 -10.01 5.41 2.45
CA ILE A 64 -10.85 4.26 2.11
C ILE A 64 -10.56 3.10 3.07
N GLN A 65 -9.28 2.84 3.37
CA GLN A 65 -8.88 1.78 4.29
C GLN A 65 -9.38 1.99 5.73
N THR A 66 -9.39 3.24 6.20
CA THR A 66 -9.81 3.57 7.57
C THR A 66 -11.32 3.67 7.74
N LYS A 67 -12.06 4.20 6.75
CA LYS A 67 -13.53 4.23 6.78
C LYS A 67 -14.16 2.84 6.87
N GLN A 68 -13.50 1.83 6.32
CA GLN A 68 -13.97 0.45 6.43
C GLN A 68 -13.73 -0.20 7.80
N LYS A 69 -13.03 0.49 8.72
CA LYS A 69 -12.80 0.01 10.09
C LYS A 69 -13.81 0.58 11.10
N GLU A 70 -14.73 1.45 10.68
CA GLU A 70 -15.80 1.93 11.56
C GLU A 70 -16.95 0.92 11.55
N PRO A 71 -17.19 0.18 12.65
CA PRO A 71 -18.44 -0.54 12.79
C PRO A 71 -19.59 0.47 12.89
N ILE A 72 -20.68 0.20 12.16
CA ILE A 72 -21.96 0.89 12.31
C ILE A 72 -22.51 0.63 13.72
#